data_AF-A0A7S0VXR1-F1
#
_entry.id   AF-A0A7S0VXR1-F1
#
_cell.length_a   1.000
_cell.length_b   1.000
_cell.length_c   1.000
_cell.angle_alpha   90.00
_cell.angle_beta   90.00
_cell.angle_gamma   90.00
#
_symmetry.space_group_name_H-M   'P 1'
#
loop_
_entity.id
_entity.type
_entity.pdbx_description
1 polymer ?
#
loop_
_entity_poly.entity_id
_entity_poly.type
_entity_poly.pdbx_seq_one_letter_code
_entity_poly.pdbx_strand_id
1 'polypeptide(L)'
;RGGGGGSGGDCNVSPEQEMTVRMEAVNTQPYFSLRLPVVVVPEGSSGAVVHGNALGVTAGTPEEDGEQTYAFALAGDPTRTAGLQPPGAGTQYLSSFTFYPNGTMAIAARRGVTGNFTVRVLMRDSGGTA
;
A
#
# COMPACT_ATOMS: atom_id res chain seq x y z
N ARG A 1 10.91 85.12 11.14
CA ARG A 1 10.84 84.13 10.02
C ARG A 1 12.01 83.17 10.17
N GLY A 2 11.78 81.86 9.99
CA GLY A 2 12.70 80.75 10.22
C GLY A 2 12.32 80.03 11.51
N GLY A 3 11.66 78.88 11.55
CA GLY A 3 11.52 77.81 10.56
C GLY A 3 12.50 76.68 10.91
N GLY A 4 12.03 75.63 11.58
CA GLY A 4 12.82 74.43 11.90
C GLY A 4 12.55 73.94 13.32
N GLY A 5 12.36 72.66 13.62
CA GLY A 5 12.15 71.46 12.81
C GLY A 5 11.09 70.63 13.54
N GLY A 6 10.33 69.80 12.84
CA GLY A 6 10.83 68.47 12.54
C GLY A 6 10.57 67.55 13.74
N SER A 7 9.34 67.07 13.86
CA SER A 7 9.04 65.89 14.68
C SER A 7 7.88 65.13 14.03
N GLY A 8 8.10 64.73 12.78
CA GLY A 8 7.49 63.51 12.26
C GLY A 8 8.50 62.42 12.58
N GLY A 9 8.12 61.46 13.42
CA GLY A 9 8.98 60.32 13.71
C GLY A 9 9.32 59.60 12.41
N ASP A 10 10.57 59.70 11.98
CA ASP A 10 11.09 58.97 10.84
C ASP A 10 11.20 57.49 11.24
N CYS A 11 10.10 56.76 11.08
CA CYS A 11 10.04 55.31 11.24
C CYS A 11 10.91 54.68 10.15
N ASN A 12 12.20 54.52 10.41
CA ASN A 12 13.14 53.89 9.50
C ASN A 12 12.97 52.36 9.63
N VAL A 13 12.59 51.70 8.53
CA VAL A 13 12.35 50.24 8.48
C VAL A 13 13.46 49.56 7.69
N SER A 14 13.73 48.29 8.00
CA SER A 14 14.72 47.50 7.27
C SER A 14 14.26 47.17 5.84
N PRO A 15 15.18 46.85 4.90
CA PRO A 15 14.82 46.21 3.64
C PRO A 15 14.12 44.86 3.86
N GLU A 16 13.29 44.47 2.89
CA GLU A 16 12.63 43.17 2.88
C GLU A 16 13.66 42.02 2.83
N GLN A 17 13.31 40.91 3.48
CA GLN A 17 14.10 39.68 3.47
C GLN A 17 13.24 38.56 2.90
N GLU A 18 13.81 37.76 2.01
CA GLU A 18 13.12 36.61 1.45
C GLU A 18 13.54 35.33 2.19
N MET A 19 12.55 34.51 2.53
CA MET A 19 12.76 33.17 3.07
C MET A 19 12.03 32.17 2.18
N THR A 20 12.74 31.14 1.74
CA THR A 20 12.11 30.00 1.07
C THR A 20 11.74 28.94 2.10
N VAL A 21 10.47 28.52 2.10
CA VAL A 21 9.99 27.36 2.84
C VAL A 21 9.73 26.24 1.84
N ARG A 22 10.43 25.11 2.01
CA ARG A 22 10.19 23.90 1.24
C ARG A 22 9.28 22.97 2.03
N MET A 23 8.21 22.49 1.38
CA MET A 23 7.39 21.38 1.89
C MET A 23 7.92 20.10 1.25
N GLU A 24 8.07 19.04 2.05
CA GLU A 24 8.45 17.72 1.55
C GLU A 24 7.20 16.85 1.37
N ALA A 25 7.25 15.94 0.39
CA ALA A 25 6.17 14.98 0.18
C ALA A 25 6.09 14.00 1.34
N VAL A 26 4.89 13.46 1.57
CA VAL A 26 4.63 12.42 2.57
C VAL A 26 4.15 11.18 1.83
N ASN A 27 4.69 10.01 2.22
CA ASN A 27 4.31 8.74 1.61
C ASN A 27 2.80 8.52 1.70
N THR A 28 2.14 8.35 0.55
CA THR A 28 0.71 8.07 0.49
C THR A 28 0.45 6.56 0.51
N GLN A 29 -0.71 6.15 1.04
CA GLN A 29 -1.03 4.73 1.18
C GLN A 29 -1.27 4.08 -0.19
N PRO A 30 -0.67 2.90 -0.47
CA PRO A 30 -0.91 2.15 -1.70
C PRO A 30 -2.33 1.59 -1.77
N TYR A 31 -2.86 1.45 -2.99
CA TYR A 31 -4.21 0.95 -3.24
C TYR A 31 -4.26 -0.09 -4.37
N PHE A 32 -5.16 -1.07 -4.22
CA PHE A 32 -5.58 -1.99 -5.27
C PHE A 32 -6.97 -2.55 -4.94
N SER A 33 -7.62 -3.16 -5.95
CA SER A 33 -8.86 -3.93 -5.77
C SER A 33 -8.74 -5.32 -6.40
N LEU A 34 -9.49 -6.30 -5.87
CA LEU A 34 -9.51 -7.65 -6.41
C LEU A 34 -10.60 -7.79 -7.48
N ARG A 35 -10.25 -8.30 -8.66
CA ARG A 35 -11.18 -8.63 -9.74
C ARG A 35 -12.08 -9.81 -9.37
N LEU A 36 -11.47 -10.90 -8.88
CA LEU A 36 -12.18 -12.10 -8.45
C LEU A 36 -11.99 -12.26 -6.93
N PRO A 37 -13.00 -11.92 -6.12
CA PRO A 37 -12.95 -12.10 -4.67
C PRO A 37 -13.14 -13.57 -4.25
N VAL A 38 -13.57 -14.44 -5.17
CA VAL A 38 -13.77 -15.88 -4.93
C VAL A 38 -13.05 -16.67 -6.01
N VAL A 39 -12.24 -17.62 -5.58
CA VAL A 39 -11.50 -18.55 -6.45
C VAL A 39 -11.73 -19.97 -5.94
N VAL A 40 -12.13 -20.86 -6.85
CA VAL A 40 -12.35 -22.28 -6.56
C VAL A 40 -11.08 -23.05 -6.92
N VAL A 41 -10.53 -23.77 -5.94
CA VAL A 41 -9.32 -24.59 -6.12
C VAL A 41 -9.64 -26.02 -5.68
N PRO A 42 -9.50 -27.03 -6.54
CA PRO A 42 -9.66 -28.41 -6.12
C PRO A 42 -8.60 -28.79 -5.09
N GLU A 43 -8.99 -29.56 -4.07
CA GLU A 43 -8.04 -30.03 -3.06
C GLU A 43 -6.93 -30.87 -3.68
N GLY A 44 -5.70 -30.71 -3.19
CA GLY A 44 -4.54 -31.45 -3.71
C GLY A 44 -4.17 -31.20 -5.18
N SER A 45 -4.77 -30.20 -5.82
CA SER A 45 -4.38 -29.78 -7.18
C SER A 45 -3.01 -29.08 -7.18
N SER A 46 -2.42 -28.95 -8.38
CA SER A 46 -1.22 -28.12 -8.59
C SER A 46 -1.46 -26.62 -8.38
N GLY A 47 -2.70 -26.22 -8.11
CA GLY A 47 -3.13 -24.84 -7.88
C GLY A 47 -3.89 -24.23 -9.06
N ALA A 48 -4.42 -23.04 -8.80
CA ALA A 48 -5.08 -22.16 -9.77
C ALA A 48 -4.23 -20.92 -10.00
N VAL A 49 -4.21 -20.45 -11.26
CA VAL A 49 -3.58 -19.18 -11.65
C VAL A 49 -4.66 -18.24 -12.15
N VAL A 50 -4.71 -17.05 -11.57
CA VAL A 50 -5.66 -15.99 -11.94
C VAL A 50 -4.87 -14.79 -12.42
N HIS A 51 -4.86 -14.59 -13.74
CA HIS A 51 -4.23 -13.43 -14.37
C HIS A 51 -5.04 -12.16 -14.13
N GLY A 52 -4.36 -11.05 -13.87
CA GLY A 52 -4.99 -9.73 -13.71
C GLY A 52 -6.01 -9.69 -12.57
N ASN A 53 -5.71 -10.35 -11.45
CA ASN A 53 -6.59 -10.35 -10.28
C ASN A 53 -6.51 -9.05 -9.47
N ALA A 54 -5.38 -8.34 -9.48
CA ALA A 54 -5.31 -6.98 -8.95
C ALA A 54 -5.65 -5.95 -10.04
N LEU A 55 -6.55 -5.02 -9.72
CA LEU A 55 -6.98 -3.92 -10.58
C LEU A 55 -6.71 -2.59 -9.88
N GLY A 56 -6.43 -1.56 -10.69
CA GLY A 56 -6.22 -0.20 -10.19
C GLY A 56 -5.07 -0.11 -9.18
N VAL A 57 -3.96 -0.79 -9.47
CA VAL A 57 -2.79 -0.85 -8.60
C VAL A 57 -2.06 0.49 -8.64
N THR A 58 -1.89 1.13 -7.48
CA THR A 58 -1.14 2.38 -7.32
C THR A 58 -0.33 2.36 -6.01
N ALA A 59 0.86 2.93 -6.03
CA ALA A 59 1.72 3.18 -4.89
C ALA A 59 1.15 4.25 -3.95
N GLY A 60 0.25 5.11 -4.42
CA GLY A 60 -0.42 6.12 -3.59
C GLY A 60 -0.85 7.34 -4.40
N THR A 61 0.12 8.08 -4.93
CA THR A 61 -0.09 9.17 -5.90
C THR A 61 0.52 8.86 -7.28
N PRO A 62 0.16 9.60 -8.33
CA PRO A 62 0.79 9.46 -9.65
C PRO A 62 2.30 9.68 -9.65
N GLU A 63 2.81 10.56 -8.78
CA GLU A 63 4.25 10.78 -8.61
C GLU A 63 4.91 9.54 -7.98
N GLU A 64 4.30 8.98 -6.94
CA GLU A 64 4.79 7.77 -6.29
C GLU A 64 4.71 6.53 -7.19
N ASP A 65 3.72 6.44 -8.09
CA ASP A 65 3.61 5.36 -9.08
C ASP A 65 4.83 5.27 -10.02
N GLY A 66 5.51 6.40 -10.25
CA GLY A 66 6.71 6.47 -11.10
C GLY A 66 8.02 6.17 -10.38
N GLU A 67 8.04 6.24 -9.05
CA GLU A 67 9.28 6.22 -8.26
C GLU A 67 9.33 5.08 -7.25
N GLN A 68 8.18 4.65 -6.75
CA GLN A 68 8.09 3.62 -5.72
C GLN A 68 7.87 2.24 -6.31
N THR A 69 8.34 1.24 -5.57
CA THR A 69 8.03 -0.16 -5.85
C THR A 69 7.05 -0.69 -4.81
N TYR A 70 6.30 -1.73 -5.15
CA TYR A 70 5.35 -2.36 -4.23
C TYR A 70 5.41 -3.89 -4.28
N ALA A 71 4.96 -4.50 -3.18
CA ALA A 71 4.81 -5.93 -3.04
C ALA A 71 3.48 -6.28 -2.38
N PHE A 72 2.89 -7.39 -2.83
CA PHE A 72 1.71 -7.97 -2.20
C PHE A 72 2.11 -8.96 -1.11
N ALA A 73 1.34 -8.99 -0.03
CA ALA A 73 1.52 -9.96 1.05
C ALA A 73 0.18 -10.41 1.62
N LEU A 74 0.17 -11.58 2.26
CA LEU A 74 -0.98 -11.98 3.07
C LEU A 74 -1.02 -11.12 4.35
N ALA A 75 -2.19 -10.60 4.67
CA ALA A 75 -2.40 -9.86 5.92
C ALA A 75 -2.57 -10.85 7.09
N GLY A 76 -1.73 -10.69 8.12
CA GLY A 76 -1.69 -11.56 9.30
C GLY A 76 -0.48 -12.51 9.30
N ASP A 77 -0.32 -13.25 10.40
CA ASP A 77 0.76 -14.24 10.54
C ASP A 77 0.53 -15.39 9.54
N PRO A 78 1.45 -15.67 8.59
CA PRO A 78 1.29 -16.74 7.60
C PRO A 78 1.24 -18.15 8.24
N THR A 79 1.62 -18.28 9.51
CA THR A 79 1.49 -19.52 10.30
C THR A 79 0.20 -19.60 11.11
N ARG A 80 -0.52 -18.47 11.26
CA ARG A 80 -1.74 -18.33 12.08
C ARG A 80 -2.81 -17.44 11.43
N THR A 81 -2.90 -17.41 10.11
CA THR A 81 -4.04 -16.82 9.42
C THR A 81 -5.28 -17.54 9.94
N ALA A 82 -6.00 -16.90 10.85
CA ALA A 82 -7.19 -17.44 11.52
C ALA A 82 -8.36 -17.72 10.56
N GLY A 83 -8.20 -17.38 9.28
CA GLY A 83 -9.09 -17.77 8.17
C GLY A 83 -8.57 -18.93 7.33
N LEU A 84 -7.35 -19.42 7.56
CA LEU A 84 -6.71 -20.55 6.85
C LEU A 84 -6.52 -21.81 7.72
N GLN A 85 -7.16 -21.88 8.89
CA GLN A 85 -7.11 -23.02 9.81
C GLN A 85 -8.52 -23.55 10.11
N PRO A 86 -8.73 -24.87 10.25
CA PRO A 86 -9.98 -25.41 10.81
C PRO A 86 -10.18 -24.88 12.22
N PRO A 87 -11.42 -24.65 12.67
CA PRO A 87 -11.69 -24.51 14.09
C PRO A 87 -11.09 -25.72 14.83
N GLY A 88 -10.02 -25.51 15.60
CA GLY A 88 -9.39 -26.53 16.44
C GLY A 88 -8.18 -27.29 15.87
N ALA A 89 -7.72 -27.02 14.64
CA ALA A 89 -6.51 -27.65 14.11
C ALA A 89 -5.55 -26.60 13.55
N GLY A 90 -4.28 -26.62 13.98
CA GLY A 90 -3.22 -25.75 13.45
C GLY A 90 -2.80 -26.03 12.00
N THR A 91 -3.72 -26.52 11.15
CA THR A 91 -3.43 -27.00 9.79
C THR A 91 -3.64 -25.88 8.78
N GLN A 92 -2.58 -25.51 8.06
CA GLN A 92 -2.59 -24.54 6.96
C GLN A 92 -3.38 -25.09 5.74
N TYR A 93 -4.39 -24.38 5.24
CA TYR A 93 -5.17 -24.84 4.08
C TYR A 93 -4.46 -24.73 2.72
N LEU A 94 -3.51 -23.82 2.61
CA LEU A 94 -2.75 -23.60 1.38
C LEU A 94 -1.41 -24.31 1.43
N SER A 95 -1.02 -24.91 0.30
CA SER A 95 0.34 -25.40 0.07
C SER A 95 1.23 -24.29 -0.51
N SER A 96 0.64 -23.37 -1.28
CA SER A 96 1.31 -22.16 -1.77
C SER A 96 0.33 -21.01 -1.99
N PHE A 97 0.84 -19.79 -1.84
CA PHE A 97 0.16 -18.56 -2.22
C PHE A 97 1.22 -17.58 -2.73
N THR A 98 1.03 -17.04 -3.92
CA THR A 98 1.92 -16.03 -4.51
C THR A 98 1.09 -15.01 -5.25
N PHE A 99 1.42 -13.73 -5.05
CA PHE A 99 0.74 -12.63 -5.72
C PHE A 99 1.81 -11.73 -6.34
N TYR A 100 1.81 -11.65 -7.67
CA TYR A 100 2.84 -10.99 -8.44
C TYR A 100 2.51 -9.51 -8.67
N PRO A 101 3.52 -8.62 -8.84
CA PRO A 101 3.29 -7.21 -9.11
C PRO A 101 2.44 -6.93 -10.35
N ASN A 102 2.46 -7.81 -11.36
CA ASN A 102 1.61 -7.71 -12.56
C ASN A 102 0.12 -8.05 -12.29
N GLY A 103 -0.27 -8.21 -11.03
CA GLY A 103 -1.62 -8.54 -10.61
C GLY A 103 -2.00 -10.01 -10.76
N THR A 104 -1.09 -10.88 -11.20
CA THR A 104 -1.34 -12.33 -11.26
C THR A 104 -1.30 -12.95 -9.87
N MET A 105 -2.28 -13.79 -9.55
CA MET A 105 -2.31 -14.57 -8.32
C MET A 105 -2.18 -16.06 -8.64
N ALA A 106 -1.32 -16.77 -7.91
CA ALA A 106 -1.20 -18.22 -7.94
C ALA A 106 -1.48 -18.79 -6.53
N ILE A 107 -2.32 -19.81 -6.46
CA ILE A 107 -2.79 -20.38 -5.19
C ILE A 107 -2.92 -21.89 -5.31
N ALA A 108 -2.46 -22.65 -4.33
CA ALA A 108 -2.67 -24.09 -4.27
C ALA A 108 -3.18 -24.52 -2.89
N ALA A 109 -4.18 -25.40 -2.90
CA ALA A 109 -4.73 -26.00 -1.68
C ALA A 109 -3.91 -27.23 -1.28
N ARG A 110 -3.80 -27.48 0.03
CA ARG A 110 -3.28 -28.76 0.51
C ARG A 110 -4.26 -29.90 0.17
N ARG A 111 -3.73 -31.12 0.11
CA ARG A 111 -4.53 -32.34 -0.04
C ARG A 111 -5.27 -32.66 1.28
N GLY A 112 -6.50 -33.14 1.20
CA GLY A 112 -7.31 -33.50 2.37
C GLY A 112 -7.95 -32.30 3.07
N VAL A 113 -8.05 -31.17 2.37
CA VAL A 113 -8.60 -29.92 2.89
C VAL A 113 -9.73 -29.46 1.97
N THR A 114 -10.92 -29.34 2.54
CA THR A 114 -12.12 -28.85 1.83
C THR A 114 -12.83 -27.81 2.68
N GLY A 115 -13.45 -26.81 2.03
CA GLY A 115 -14.25 -25.79 2.70
C GLY A 115 -13.99 -24.40 2.16
N ASN A 116 -14.68 -23.42 2.74
CA ASN A 116 -14.50 -22.01 2.40
C ASN A 116 -13.52 -21.37 3.39
N PHE A 117 -12.51 -20.68 2.86
CA PHE A 117 -11.53 -19.97 3.64
C PHE A 117 -11.33 -18.56 3.08
N THR A 118 -11.04 -17.61 3.98
CA THR A 118 -10.83 -16.22 3.62
C THR A 118 -9.35 -15.89 3.74
N VAL A 119 -8.73 -15.52 2.62
CA VAL A 119 -7.42 -14.87 2.59
C VAL A 119 -7.61 -13.35 2.57
N ARG A 120 -6.77 -12.65 3.31
CA ARG A 120 -6.67 -11.19 3.22
C ARG A 120 -5.33 -10.86 2.59
N VAL A 121 -5.33 -10.02 1.57
CA VAL A 121 -4.13 -9.58 0.86
C VAL A 121 -3.99 -8.09 1.13
N LEU A 122 -2.77 -7.65 1.42
CA LEU A 122 -2.40 -6.24 1.49
C LEU A 122 -1.29 -5.95 0.48
N MET A 123 -1.12 -4.68 0.16
CA MET A 123 -0.01 -4.18 -0.62
C MET A 123 0.81 -3.23 0.25
N ARG A 124 2.12 -3.29 0.10
CA ARG A 124 3.07 -2.40 0.76
C ARG A 124 4.00 -1.82 -0.31
N ASP A 125 4.17 -0.51 -0.28
CA ASP A 125 5.12 0.22 -1.10
C ASP A 125 6.55 0.18 -0.47
N SER A 126 7.49 0.88 -1.08
CA SER A 126 8.85 1.06 -0.56
C SER A 126 8.93 2.05 0.61
N GLY A 127 7.86 2.81 0.89
CA GLY A 127 7.81 3.85 1.92
C GLY A 127 8.63 5.10 1.58
N GLY A 128 8.89 5.34 0.29
CA GLY A 128 9.62 6.51 -0.18
C GLY A 128 8.77 7.78 -0.12
N THR A 129 9.35 8.90 -0.52
CA THR A 129 8.60 10.14 -0.77
C THR A 129 9.14 10.67 -2.09
N ALA A 130 8.27 10.91 -3.07
CA ALA A 130 8.68 11.55 -4.31
C ALA A 130 9.29 12.95 -4.07
#